data_AF-A0A7V8RHN8-F1
#
_entry.id   AF-A0A7V8RHN8-F1
#
_cell.length_a   1.000
_cell.length_b   1.000
_cell.length_c   1.000
_cell.angle_alpha   90.00
_cell.angle_beta   90.00
_cell.angle_gamma   90.00
#
_symmetry.space_group_name_H-M   'P 1'
#
loop_
_entity.id
_entity.type
_entity.pdbx_description
1 polymer ?
#
loop_
_entity_poly.entity_id
_entity_poly.type
_entity_poly.pdbx_seq_one_letter_code
_entity_poly.pdbx_strand_id
1 'polypeptide(L)'
;MSYLVYCTFDLKNASSKDYENAYADLQRIGLAKVVKGDDGQHVVIPTTSTMGFFNGTSVAAVRNDVRNAVQAAFRARLFKSEIFVVVGGDWAWGAVTT
;
A
#
# COMPACT_ATOMS: atom_id res chain seq x y z
N MET A 1 0.00 -9.51 16.39
CA MET A 1 -0.99 -8.42 16.33
C MET A 1 -1.12 -8.00 14.87
N SER A 2 -2.33 -7.73 14.39
CA SER A 2 -2.58 -7.27 13.02
C SER A 2 -2.59 -5.75 12.97
N TYR A 3 -2.00 -5.17 11.94
CA TYR A 3 -1.90 -3.73 11.72
C TYR A 3 -2.43 -3.37 10.34
N LEU A 4 -3.16 -2.27 10.25
CA LEU A 4 -3.52 -1.69 8.97
C LEU A 4 -2.32 -0.90 8.44
N VAL A 5 -1.97 -1.15 7.19
CA VAL A 5 -0.91 -0.44 6.48
C VAL A 5 -1.50 0.28 5.29
N TYR A 6 -1.31 1.59 5.24
CA TYR A 6 -1.62 2.42 4.09
C TYR A 6 -0.31 2.83 3.41
N CYS A 7 -0.22 2.62 2.11
CA CYS A 7 0.93 2.98 1.29
C CYS A 7 0.46 3.86 0.13
N THR A 8 0.90 5.11 0.11
CA THR A 8 0.76 5.98 -1.07
C THR A 8 2.11 6.16 -1.74
N PHE A 9 2.10 6.25 -3.05
CA PHE A 9 3.29 6.37 -3.86
C PHE A 9 3.02 7.15 -5.13
N ASP A 10 4.00 7.92 -5.57
CA ASP A 10 3.95 8.59 -6.87
C ASP A 10 5.14 8.13 -7.72
N LEU A 11 4.91 7.85 -9.01
CA LEU A 11 5.94 7.43 -9.96
C LEU A 11 6.27 8.57 -10.91
N LYS A 12 7.55 8.93 -11.00
CA LYS A 12 8.03 10.03 -11.85
C LYS A 12 8.20 9.56 -13.29
N ASN A 13 7.65 10.33 -14.25
CA ASN A 13 7.70 10.04 -15.69
C ASN A 13 7.18 8.65 -16.05
N ALA A 14 6.14 8.19 -15.36
CA ALA A 14 5.60 6.85 -15.49
C ALA A 14 4.39 6.80 -16.43
N SER A 15 4.31 5.70 -17.19
CA SER A 15 3.15 5.38 -18.00
C SER A 15 2.06 4.69 -17.16
N SER A 16 0.84 4.59 -17.69
CA SER A 16 -0.22 3.77 -17.07
C SER A 16 0.23 2.33 -16.86
N LYS A 17 1.06 1.79 -17.76
CA LYS A 17 1.59 0.42 -17.63
C LYS A 17 2.54 0.26 -16.44
N ASP A 18 3.31 1.29 -16.14
CA ASP A 18 4.20 1.31 -14.98
C ASP A 18 3.40 1.30 -13.68
N TYR A 19 2.30 2.04 -13.63
CA TYR A 19 1.37 1.98 -12.51
C TYR A 19 0.73 0.60 -12.35
N GLU A 20 0.24 -0.03 -13.44
CA GLU A 20 -0.26 -1.41 -13.38
C GLU A 20 0.78 -2.40 -12.82
N ASN A 21 2.02 -2.28 -13.29
CA ASN A 21 3.15 -3.09 -12.82
C ASN A 21 3.45 -2.84 -11.33
N ALA A 22 3.41 -1.59 -10.89
CA ALA A 22 3.56 -1.23 -9.48
C ALA A 22 2.46 -1.85 -8.62
N TYR A 23 1.19 -1.73 -9.01
CA TYR A 23 0.09 -2.36 -8.28
C TYR A 23 0.21 -3.89 -8.23
N ALA A 24 0.63 -4.53 -9.32
CA ALA A 24 0.85 -5.97 -9.34
C ALA A 24 1.94 -6.39 -8.35
N ASP A 25 3.02 -5.61 -8.21
CA ASP A 25 4.07 -5.90 -7.23
C ASP A 25 3.61 -5.64 -5.79
N LEU A 26 2.91 -4.53 -5.55
CA LEU A 26 2.33 -4.23 -4.24
C LEU A 26 1.35 -5.32 -3.79
N GLN A 27 0.54 -5.85 -4.71
CA GLN A 27 -0.39 -6.93 -4.41
C GLN A 27 0.34 -8.20 -3.93
N ARG A 28 1.51 -8.51 -4.49
CA ARG A 28 2.34 -9.64 -4.01
C ARG A 28 2.92 -9.42 -2.62
N ILE A 29 3.09 -8.17 -2.20
CA ILE A 29 3.50 -7.78 -0.84
C ILE A 29 2.32 -7.85 0.14
N GLY A 30 1.08 -7.89 -0.35
CA GLY A 30 -0.14 -7.85 0.47
C GLY A 30 -0.79 -6.46 0.54
N LEU A 31 -0.36 -5.53 -0.32
CA LEU A 31 -0.95 -4.20 -0.48
C LEU A 31 -1.86 -4.15 -1.72
N ALA A 32 -3.14 -3.86 -1.54
CA ALA A 32 -4.13 -3.87 -2.61
C ALA A 32 -4.84 -2.53 -2.76
N LYS A 33 -5.34 -2.26 -3.98
CA LYS A 33 -6.22 -1.12 -4.26
C LYS A 33 -7.66 -1.39 -3.83
N VAL A 34 -8.08 -2.65 -3.85
CA VAL A 34 -9.40 -3.08 -3.37
C VAL A 34 -9.18 -3.83 -2.07
N VAL A 35 -9.74 -3.31 -0.98
CA VAL A 35 -9.57 -3.87 0.36
C VAL A 35 -10.95 -4.09 0.97
N LYS A 36 -11.11 -5.17 1.73
CA LYS A 36 -12.34 -5.44 2.47
C LYS A 36 -12.36 -4.54 3.72
N GLY A 37 -13.41 -3.71 3.82
CA GLY A 37 -13.73 -2.92 5.00
C GLY A 37 -14.12 -3.79 6.20
N ASP A 38 -14.19 -3.18 7.37
CA ASP A 38 -14.69 -3.78 8.60
C ASP A 38 -16.19 -4.14 8.52
N ASP A 39 -16.96 -3.37 7.76
CA ASP A 39 -18.35 -3.66 7.36
C ASP A 39 -18.49 -4.85 6.36
N GLY A 40 -17.36 -5.40 5.91
CA GLY A 40 -17.29 -6.50 4.97
C GLY A 40 -17.44 -6.12 3.50
N GLN A 41 -17.63 -4.84 3.17
CA GLN A 41 -17.73 -4.34 1.80
C GLN A 41 -16.35 -4.21 1.16
N HIS A 42 -16.28 -4.30 -0.16
CA HIS A 42 -15.06 -3.95 -0.89
C HIS A 42 -14.97 -2.45 -1.09
N VAL A 43 -13.90 -1.85 -0.58
CA VAL A 43 -13.60 -0.43 -0.74
C VAL A 43 -12.45 -0.27 -1.72
N VAL A 44 -12.64 0.62 -2.69
CA VAL A 44 -11.60 0.99 -3.66
C VAL A 44 -10.81 2.17 -3.12
N ILE A 45 -9.55 1.94 -2.80
CA ILE A 45 -8.59 2.97 -2.42
C ILE A 45 -8.31 3.86 -3.65
N PRO A 46 -8.16 5.19 -3.48
CA PRO A 46 -7.81 6.10 -4.56
C PRO A 46 -6.57 5.67 -5.36
N THR A 47 -6.42 6.25 -6.56
CA THR A 47 -5.18 6.10 -7.33
C THR A 47 -3.97 6.50 -6.50
N THR A 48 -2.79 6.02 -6.91
CA THR A 48 -1.49 6.25 -6.25
C THR A 48 -1.44 5.74 -4.81
N SER A 49 -2.35 4.85 -4.41
CA SER A 49 -2.49 4.38 -3.05
C SER A 49 -2.95 2.92 -2.96
N THR A 50 -2.52 2.24 -1.90
CA THR A 50 -2.85 0.84 -1.59
C THR A 50 -2.93 0.66 -0.08
N MET A 51 -3.63 -0.39 0.34
CA MET A 51 -3.79 -0.71 1.75
C MET A 51 -3.74 -2.23 1.96
N GLY A 52 -3.37 -2.66 3.16
CA GLY A 52 -3.26 -4.08 3.50
C GLY A 52 -3.14 -4.31 4.99
N PHE A 53 -3.31 -5.57 5.39
CA PHE A 53 -3.19 -6.01 6.78
C PHE A 53 -1.94 -6.84 6.98
N PHE A 54 -1.14 -6.48 7.98
CA PHE A 54 0.15 -7.10 8.24
C PHE A 54 0.25 -7.52 9.70
N ASN A 55 0.74 -8.73 9.91
CA ASN A 55 1.08 -9.19 11.25
C ASN A 55 2.48 -8.74 11.62
N GLY A 56 2.68 -8.29 12.85
CA GLY A 56 4.01 -7.96 13.35
C GLY A 56 4.08 -7.77 14.85
N THR A 57 5.28 -7.43 15.32
CA THR A 57 5.59 -7.22 16.74
C THR A 57 5.29 -5.80 17.20
N SER A 58 5.43 -4.79 16.33
CA SER A 58 5.12 -3.38 16.60
C SER A 58 4.76 -2.62 15.32
N VAL A 59 4.07 -1.49 15.45
CA VAL A 59 3.79 -0.56 14.33
C VAL A 59 5.07 -0.13 13.60
N ALA A 60 6.16 0.10 14.34
CA ALA A 60 7.44 0.54 13.78
C ALA A 60 8.12 -0.57 12.96
N ALA A 61 8.08 -1.81 13.45
CA ALA A 61 8.61 -2.96 12.73
C ALA A 61 7.84 -3.18 11.42
N VAL A 62 6.51 -3.24 11.48
CA VAL A 62 5.65 -3.41 10.30
C VAL A 62 5.86 -2.28 9.29
N ARG A 63 5.93 -1.03 9.75
CA ARG A 63 6.22 0.12 8.86
C ARG A 63 7.54 -0.07 8.13
N ASN A 64 8.60 -0.44 8.85
CA ASN A 64 9.92 -0.60 8.26
C ASN A 64 9.93 -1.75 7.26
N ASP A 65 9.35 -2.89 7.61
CA ASP A 65 9.30 -4.08 6.76
C ASP A 65 8.53 -3.81 5.47
N VAL A 66 7.32 -3.24 5.57
CA VAL A 66 6.51 -2.92 4.40
C VAL A 66 7.18 -1.84 3.54
N ARG A 67 7.70 -0.76 4.14
CA ARG A 67 8.40 0.28 3.39
C ARG A 67 9.61 -0.27 2.63
N ASN A 68 10.38 -1.14 3.27
CA ASN A 68 11.56 -1.76 2.63
C ASN A 68 11.14 -2.70 1.50
N ALA A 69 10.08 -3.48 1.67
CA ALA A 69 9.53 -4.35 0.62
C ALA A 69 9.03 -3.56 -0.60
N VAL A 70 8.26 -2.48 -0.37
CA VAL A 70 7.78 -1.59 -1.44
C VAL A 70 8.95 -0.94 -2.17
N GLN A 71 9.93 -0.40 -1.42
CA GLN A 71 11.12 0.19 -2.01
C GLN A 71 11.90 -0.82 -2.86
N ALA A 72 12.07 -2.06 -2.37
CA ALA A 72 12.77 -3.10 -3.10
C ALA A 72 12.05 -3.47 -4.41
N ALA A 73 10.72 -3.63 -4.38
CA ALA A 73 9.92 -3.90 -5.58
C ALA A 73 10.05 -2.80 -6.63
N PHE A 74 9.94 -1.53 -6.23
CA PHE A 74 10.04 -0.42 -7.17
C PHE A 74 11.46 -0.26 -7.72
N ARG A 75 12.50 -0.50 -6.89
CA ARG A 75 13.89 -0.54 -7.35
C ARG A 75 14.15 -1.65 -8.35
N ALA A 76 13.57 -2.84 -8.18
CA ALA A 76 13.71 -3.94 -9.13
C ALA A 76 13.16 -3.60 -10.52
N ARG A 77 12.22 -2.66 -10.61
CA ARG A 77 11.69 -2.11 -11.87
C ARG A 77 12.36 -0.83 -12.35
N LEU A 78 13.39 -0.36 -11.65
CA LEU A 78 14.05 0.93 -11.91
C LEU A 78 13.11 2.13 -11.83
N PHE A 79 12.02 2.02 -11.08
CA PHE A 79 11.09 3.13 -10.89
C PHE A 79 11.72 4.23 -10.03
N LYS A 80 11.50 5.48 -10.46
CA LYS A 80 11.76 6.67 -9.65
C LYS A 80 10.46 7.03 -8.96
N SER A 81 10.45 7.00 -7.64
CA SER A 81 9.21 7.11 -6.87
C SER A 81 9.37 7.82 -5.54
N GLU A 82 8.29 8.45 -5.09
CA GLU A 82 8.09 8.83 -3.70
C GLU A 82 7.19 7.78 -3.05
N ILE A 83 7.55 7.32 -1.84
CA ILE A 83 6.84 6.25 -1.13
C ILE A 83 6.59 6.72 0.30
N PHE A 84 5.33 6.67 0.73
CA PHE A 84 4.92 7.01 2.08
C PHE A 84 4.05 5.89 2.68
N VAL A 85 4.42 5.44 3.88
CA VAL A 85 3.77 4.32 4.56
C VAL A 85 3.31 4.75 5.95
N VAL A 86 2.03 4.53 6.23
CA VAL A 86 1.39 4.70 7.55
C VAL A 86 0.98 3.34 8.08
N VAL A 87 1.19 3.11 9.38
CA VAL A 87 0.79 1.87 10.05
C VAL A 87 0.02 2.21 11.33
N GLY A 88 -1.16 1.62 11.49
CA GLY A 88 -2.02 1.79 12.66
C GLY A 88 -2.38 0.46 13.31
N GLY A 89 -2.34 0.41 14.65
CA GLY A 89 -2.82 -0.75 15.44
C GLY A 89 -4.30 -0.62 15.82
N ASP A 90 -4.72 0.59 16.16
CA ASP A 90 -6.13 0.98 16.34
C ASP A 90 -6.45 1.99 15.23
N TRP A 91 -7.20 1.56 14.23
CA TRP A 91 -7.34 2.28 12.96
C TRP A 91 -8.81 2.46 12.61
N ALA A 92 -9.08 3.57 11.93
CA ALA A 92 -10.34 3.84 11.25
C ALA A 92 -10.00 4.51 9.90
N TRP A 93 -10.69 4.11 8.84
CA TRP A 93 -10.50 4.64 7.49
C TRP A 93 -11.80 4.58 6.71
N GLY A 94 -11.88 5.31 5.60
CA GLY A 94 -13.01 5.30 4.69
C GLY A 94 -12.64 5.91 3.35
N ALA A 95 -13.44 5.60 2.32
CA ALA A 95 -13.31 6.20 1.00
C ALA A 95 -14.71 6.53 0.45
N VAL A 96 -14.79 7.62 -0.31
CA VAL A 96 -16.03 8.09 -0.94
C VAL A 96 -15.70 8.61 -2.33
N THR A 97 -16.65 8.51 -3.26
CA THR A 97 -16.58 9.08 -4.60
C THR A 97 -17.62 10.19 -4.74
N THR A 98 -17.28 11.29 -5.39
CA THR A 98 -18.20 12.39 -5.74
C THR A 98 -18.63 12.30 -7.19
#